data_AF-A0A0X8CMW9-F1
#
_entry.id   AF-A0A0X8CMW9-F1
#
_cell.length_a   1.000
_cell.length_b   1.000
_cell.length_c   1.000
_cell.angle_alpha   90.00
_cell.angle_beta   90.00
_cell.angle_gamma   90.00
#
_symmetry.space_group_name_H-M   'P 1'
#
loop_
_entity.id
_entity.type
_entity.pdbx_description
1 polymer ?
#
loop_
_entity_poly.entity_id
_entity_poly.type
_entity_poly.pdbx_seq_one_letter_code
_entity_poly.pdbx_strand_id
1 'polypeptide(L)'
;MGRFGGLALIAFLTLTPDYAAAAELFSVRCEGGVPARPYFATFDVDAKTIVFETPPINIETNFGINAHSEEIISATDGKIEFMLRVRPGRIDLIFDRNKKTMTWPGFDDPTFRPTLTHQCTVTPPRSILSFWVRDPTLNPISVRCEHTGAVYFTMDATSKTALYERGREGRGFRGEVTDAGQDEVTLSMNFDVPRRVVWSRSRQTITIEGIDGDASRPRTVVQCQEAPPRTMMEFYRAPQR
;
A
#
# COMPACT_ATOMS: atom_id res chain seq x y z
N MET A 1 -32.49 -64.58 9.52
CA MET A 1 -32.42 -64.14 8.11
C MET A 1 -33.39 -62.98 7.98
N GLY A 2 -32.97 -61.72 8.17
CA GLY A 2 -32.32 -60.85 7.16
C GLY A 2 -33.43 -60.00 6.51
N ARG A 3 -33.45 -58.67 6.46
CA ARG A 3 -32.42 -57.63 6.53
C ARG A 3 -33.06 -56.32 7.04
N PHE A 4 -32.35 -55.59 7.89
CA PHE A 4 -32.61 -54.18 8.20
C PHE A 4 -32.31 -53.33 6.95
N GLY A 5 -33.32 -52.65 6.41
CA GLY A 5 -33.14 -51.65 5.35
C GLY A 5 -32.68 -50.33 5.96
N GLY A 6 -31.36 -50.18 6.12
CA GLY A 6 -30.75 -48.92 6.54
C GLY A 6 -30.74 -47.93 5.37
N LEU A 7 -31.56 -46.87 5.47
CA LEU A 7 -31.41 -45.66 4.67
C LEU A 7 -30.20 -44.89 5.20
N ALA A 8 -29.07 -45.02 4.49
CA ALA A 8 -27.89 -44.22 4.70
C ALA A 8 -28.17 -42.78 4.23
N LEU A 9 -28.44 -41.89 5.19
CA LEU A 9 -28.48 -40.45 4.95
C LEU A 9 -27.02 -39.96 4.81
N ILE A 10 -26.53 -39.84 3.58
CA ILE A 10 -25.23 -39.22 3.32
C ILE A 10 -25.42 -37.71 3.49
N ALA A 11 -25.11 -37.22 4.68
CA ALA A 11 -24.93 -35.80 4.92
C ALA A 11 -23.66 -35.36 4.16
N PHE A 12 -23.85 -34.77 2.99
CA PHE A 12 -22.81 -33.95 2.36
C PHE A 12 -22.59 -32.73 3.24
N LEU A 13 -21.66 -32.84 4.18
CA LEU A 13 -20.98 -31.70 4.78
C LEU A 13 -20.28 -30.96 3.64
N THR A 14 -20.95 -29.96 3.10
CA THR A 14 -20.28 -28.91 2.34
C THR A 14 -19.38 -28.19 3.34
N LEU A 15 -18.15 -28.68 3.45
CA LEU A 15 -17.01 -27.86 3.85
C LEU A 15 -16.98 -26.72 2.83
N THR A 16 -17.73 -25.66 3.10
CA THR A 16 -17.43 -24.36 2.54
C THR A 16 -15.98 -24.14 2.91
N PRO A 17 -15.05 -23.97 1.95
CA PRO A 17 -13.74 -23.53 2.32
C PRO A 17 -13.98 -22.24 3.09
N ASP A 18 -13.67 -22.26 4.39
CA ASP A 18 -13.32 -21.05 5.09
C ASP A 18 -12.24 -20.45 4.19
N TYR A 19 -12.65 -19.49 3.36
CA TYR A 19 -11.73 -18.50 2.87
C TYR A 19 -11.18 -17.90 4.15
N ALA A 20 -10.06 -18.47 4.62
CA ALA A 20 -9.16 -17.81 5.53
C ALA A 20 -8.98 -16.43 4.91
N ALA A 21 -9.71 -15.47 5.46
CA ALA A 21 -9.72 -14.10 4.98
C ALA A 21 -8.25 -13.72 4.95
N ALA A 22 -7.72 -13.53 3.74
CA ALA A 22 -6.34 -13.15 3.57
C ALA A 22 -6.10 -11.96 4.50
N ALA A 23 -5.10 -12.13 5.37
CA ALA A 23 -4.54 -11.15 6.30
C ALA A 23 -5.06 -9.73 6.09
N GLU A 24 -5.68 -9.14 7.12
CA GLU A 24 -6.38 -7.86 6.96
C GLU A 24 -5.40 -6.69 6.83
N LEU A 25 -4.79 -6.59 5.65
CA LEU A 25 -4.10 -5.40 5.17
C LEU A 25 -5.17 -4.46 4.64
N PHE A 26 -5.27 -3.27 5.23
CA PHE A 26 -6.22 -2.26 4.80
C PHE A 26 -5.71 -0.87 5.14
N SER A 27 -6.34 0.15 4.56
CA SER A 27 -6.08 1.54 4.94
C SER A 27 -7.33 2.22 5.44
N VAL A 28 -7.12 3.30 6.18
CA VAL A 28 -8.16 4.22 6.59
C VAL A 28 -7.80 5.62 6.10
N ARG A 29 -8.79 6.33 5.56
CA ARG A 29 -8.71 7.76 5.27
C ARG A 29 -9.52 8.47 6.33
N CYS A 30 -8.88 9.31 7.14
CA CYS A 30 -9.53 10.04 8.21
C CYS A 30 -9.48 11.54 7.94
N GLU A 31 -10.49 12.28 8.40
CA GLU A 31 -10.54 13.74 8.30
C GLU A 31 -10.26 14.38 9.67
N GLY A 32 -9.21 15.18 9.78
CA GLY A 32 -8.84 15.85 11.04
C GLY A 32 -8.52 17.33 10.86
N GLY A 33 -8.66 18.10 11.93
CA GLY A 33 -8.39 19.54 11.96
C GLY A 33 -9.54 20.43 11.46
N VAL A 34 -9.35 21.75 11.60
CA VAL A 34 -10.26 22.79 11.10
C VAL A 34 -9.43 23.81 10.31
N PRO A 35 -9.57 23.90 8.97
CA PRO A 35 -10.41 23.06 8.11
C PRO A 35 -9.96 21.59 8.09
N ALA A 36 -10.88 20.69 7.73
CA ALA A 36 -10.59 19.26 7.64
C ALA A 36 -9.48 18.98 6.62
N ARG A 37 -8.49 18.19 7.03
CA ARG A 37 -7.39 17.72 6.19
C ARG A 37 -7.33 16.19 6.27
N PRO A 38 -7.38 15.49 5.14
CA PRO A 38 -7.27 14.05 5.18
C PRO A 38 -5.85 13.61 5.50
N TYR A 39 -5.78 12.53 6.25
CA TYR A 39 -4.59 11.76 6.60
C TYR A 39 -4.91 10.28 6.52
N PHE A 40 -3.88 9.44 6.47
CA PHE A 40 -4.07 8.01 6.21
C PHE A 40 -3.32 7.15 7.20
N ALA A 41 -3.86 5.97 7.46
CA ALA A 41 -3.16 4.93 8.19
C ALA A 41 -3.38 3.59 7.50
N THR A 42 -2.31 2.86 7.20
CA THR A 42 -2.34 1.54 6.58
C THR A 42 -1.93 0.52 7.62
N PHE A 43 -2.80 -0.43 7.89
CA PHE A 43 -2.64 -1.44 8.93
C PHE A 43 -2.35 -2.78 8.33
N ASP A 44 -1.37 -3.48 8.89
CA ASP A 44 -1.18 -4.92 8.75
C ASP A 44 -1.30 -5.53 10.15
N VAL A 45 -2.50 -6.00 10.46
CA VAL A 45 -2.84 -6.47 11.81
C VAL A 45 -2.05 -7.72 12.17
N ASP A 46 -1.82 -8.61 11.20
CA ASP A 46 -1.11 -9.87 11.41
C ASP A 46 0.39 -9.63 11.62
N ALA A 47 0.99 -8.74 10.84
CA ALA A 47 2.37 -8.32 11.04
C ALA A 47 2.54 -7.37 12.24
N LYS A 48 1.44 -6.91 12.85
CA LYS A 48 1.41 -5.90 13.93
C LYS A 48 2.11 -4.60 13.55
N THR A 49 1.96 -4.17 12.30
CA THR A 49 2.62 -2.96 11.79
C THR A 49 1.63 -1.97 11.22
N ILE A 50 1.98 -0.69 11.31
CA ILE A 50 1.23 0.41 10.73
C ILE A 50 2.15 1.40 10.04
N VAL A 51 1.70 1.92 8.91
CA VAL A 51 2.25 3.15 8.30
C VAL A 51 1.21 4.26 8.40
N PHE A 52 1.56 5.34 9.08
CA PHE A 52 0.73 6.53 9.26
C PHE A 52 1.26 7.70 8.43
N GLU A 53 0.43 8.25 7.56
CA GLU A 53 0.72 9.47 6.79
C GLU A 53 0.05 10.67 7.45
N THR A 54 0.83 11.70 7.78
CA THR A 54 0.30 12.95 8.36
C THR A 54 -0.54 13.73 7.35
N PRO A 55 -1.46 14.60 7.81
CA PRO A 55 -2.03 15.60 6.91
C PRO A 55 -0.91 16.48 6.31
N PRO A 56 -1.07 16.99 5.07
CA PRO A 56 -0.16 17.94 4.47
C PRO A 56 -0.25 19.31 5.14
N ILE A 57 0.85 20.05 5.02
CA ILE A 57 0.94 21.46 5.39
C ILE A 57 0.18 22.30 4.36
N ASN A 58 0.34 22.01 3.06
CA ASN A 58 -0.39 22.65 1.96
C ASN A 58 -1.27 21.62 1.23
N ILE A 59 -2.58 21.88 1.20
CA ILE A 59 -3.57 20.97 0.64
C ILE A 59 -3.56 20.91 -0.90
N GLU A 60 -3.21 22.01 -1.56
CA GLU A 60 -3.25 22.12 -3.03
C GLU A 60 -2.05 21.41 -3.66
N THR A 61 -0.90 21.44 -2.99
CA THR A 61 0.36 20.87 -3.48
C THR A 61 0.73 19.54 -2.84
N ASN A 62 -0.08 19.04 -1.88
CA ASN A 62 0.23 17.88 -1.04
C ASN A 62 1.58 17.99 -0.29
N PHE A 63 2.09 19.21 -0.10
CA PHE A 63 3.40 19.42 0.51
C PHE A 63 3.35 19.18 2.03
N GLY A 64 4.41 18.54 2.56
CA GLY A 64 4.63 18.34 3.99
C GLY A 64 3.96 17.09 4.58
N ILE A 65 3.59 16.11 3.75
CA ILE A 65 3.15 14.79 4.22
C ILE A 65 4.37 14.02 4.74
N ASN A 66 4.35 13.63 6.00
CA ASN A 66 5.32 12.72 6.59
C ASN A 66 4.69 11.34 6.75
N ALA A 67 5.51 10.29 6.68
CA ALA A 67 5.08 8.93 6.94
C ALA A 67 5.85 8.36 8.13
N HIS A 68 5.13 7.70 9.02
CA HIS A 68 5.65 7.09 10.25
C HIS A 68 5.32 5.61 10.23
N SER A 69 6.35 4.77 10.35
CA SER A 69 6.16 3.32 10.50
C SER A 69 6.30 2.94 11.96
N GLU A 70 5.30 2.27 12.49
CA GLU A 70 5.21 1.95 13.92
C GLU A 70 4.54 0.58 14.13
N GLU A 71 4.51 0.13 15.39
CA GLU A 71 3.92 -1.13 15.78
C GLU A 71 2.49 -0.95 16.32
N ILE A 72 1.65 -1.95 16.06
CA ILE A 72 0.33 -2.08 16.67
C ILE A 72 0.53 -2.62 18.10
N ILE A 73 0.03 -1.87 19.09
CA ILE A 73 0.10 -2.23 20.51
C ILE A 73 -0.92 -3.31 20.82
N SER A 74 -2.16 -3.13 20.36
CA SER A 74 -3.24 -4.07 20.60
C SER A 74 -4.26 -4.03 19.46
N ALA A 75 -4.94 -5.16 19.22
CA ALA A 75 -6.03 -5.26 18.26
C ALA A 75 -7.11 -6.18 18.86
N THR A 76 -8.11 -5.60 19.52
CA THR A 76 -9.12 -6.34 20.30
C THR A 76 -10.50 -5.71 20.08
N ASP A 77 -11.54 -6.54 19.92
CA ASP A 77 -12.94 -6.10 19.79
C ASP A 77 -13.19 -5.02 18.73
N GLY A 78 -12.46 -5.11 17.61
CA GLY A 78 -12.54 -4.16 16.51
C GLY A 78 -11.85 -2.81 16.78
N LYS A 79 -11.12 -2.68 17.88
CA LYS A 79 -10.25 -1.52 18.17
C LYS A 79 -8.80 -1.88 17.93
N ILE A 80 -8.08 -1.00 17.26
CA ILE A 80 -6.64 -1.12 16.99
C ILE A 80 -5.95 0.06 17.66
N GLU A 81 -5.09 -0.24 18.62
CA GLU A 81 -4.29 0.73 19.34
C GLU A 81 -2.86 0.72 18.80
N PHE A 82 -2.31 1.90 18.53
CA PHE A 82 -0.95 2.05 18.01
C PHE A 82 -0.37 3.38 18.47
N MET A 83 0.95 3.50 18.42
CA MET A 83 1.66 4.68 18.91
C MET A 83 2.52 5.28 17.81
N LEU A 84 2.43 6.60 17.66
CA LEU A 84 3.30 7.38 16.79
C LEU A 84 4.39 8.06 17.61
N ARG A 85 5.65 7.86 17.23
CA ARG A 85 6.77 8.62 17.82
C ARG A 85 6.83 9.99 17.16
N VAL A 86 6.64 11.04 17.96
CA VAL A 86 6.71 12.44 17.51
C VAL A 86 7.70 13.18 18.39
N ARG A 87 8.79 13.73 17.87
CA ARG A 87 9.80 14.35 18.76
C ARG A 87 9.21 15.58 19.49
N PRO A 88 9.35 15.71 20.83
CA PRO A 88 10.11 14.86 21.77
C PRO A 88 9.31 13.76 22.53
N GLY A 89 8.08 13.44 22.16
CA GLY A 89 7.23 12.45 22.82
C GLY A 89 6.64 11.36 21.90
N ARG A 90 5.42 10.95 22.24
CA ARG A 90 4.62 9.95 21.53
C ARG A 90 3.15 10.35 21.54
N ILE A 91 2.40 9.87 20.55
CA ILE A 91 0.95 10.00 20.48
C ILE A 91 0.38 8.61 20.37
N ASP A 92 -0.39 8.20 21.37
CA ASP A 92 -1.19 6.98 21.30
C ASP A 92 -2.46 7.27 20.48
N LEU A 93 -2.84 6.36 19.59
CA LEU A 93 -3.99 6.50 18.70
C LEU A 93 -4.82 5.22 18.74
N ILE A 94 -6.14 5.38 18.58
CA ILE A 94 -7.08 4.27 18.60
C ILE A 94 -7.97 4.36 17.37
N PHE A 95 -7.89 3.36 16.50
CA PHE A 95 -8.87 3.19 15.44
C PHE A 95 -9.97 2.21 15.87
N ASP A 96 -11.20 2.70 15.98
CA ASP A 96 -12.38 1.87 16.21
C ASP A 96 -13.00 1.53 14.86
N ARG A 97 -12.85 0.28 14.42
CA ARG A 97 -13.32 -0.22 13.12
C ARG A 97 -14.85 -0.29 13.05
N ASN A 98 -15.50 -0.55 14.18
CA ASN A 98 -16.96 -0.65 14.25
C ASN A 98 -17.61 0.73 14.08
N LYS A 99 -17.01 1.75 14.69
CA LYS A 99 -17.46 3.15 14.58
C LYS A 99 -16.85 3.90 13.39
N LYS A 100 -15.81 3.34 12.77
CA LYS A 100 -14.99 3.97 11.74
C LYS A 100 -14.44 5.33 12.19
N THR A 101 -13.92 5.37 13.41
CA THR A 101 -13.37 6.60 14.01
C THR A 101 -11.94 6.42 14.46
N MET A 102 -11.11 7.42 14.23
CA MET A 102 -9.77 7.54 14.81
C MET A 102 -9.81 8.49 16.00
N THR A 103 -9.49 7.99 17.18
CA THR A 103 -9.41 8.76 18.41
C THR A 103 -7.96 9.13 18.71
N TRP A 104 -7.75 10.42 18.99
CA TRP A 104 -6.49 10.98 19.44
C TRP A 104 -6.70 11.39 20.91
N PRO A 105 -6.38 10.53 21.88
CA PRO A 105 -6.57 10.78 23.30
C PRO A 105 -5.89 12.08 23.71
N GLY A 106 -6.66 12.98 24.30
CA GLY A 106 -6.18 14.21 24.91
C GLY A 106 -5.99 14.03 26.41
N PHE A 107 -5.94 15.14 27.12
CA PHE A 107 -5.97 15.17 28.58
C PHE A 107 -7.27 15.83 29.05
N ASP A 108 -7.75 15.44 30.22
CA ASP A 108 -8.97 16.01 30.81
C ASP A 108 -8.77 17.43 31.36
N ASP A 109 -7.51 17.83 31.56
CA ASP A 109 -7.16 19.19 31.97
C ASP A 109 -7.32 20.18 30.81
N PRO A 110 -8.10 21.28 31.00
CA PRO A 110 -8.44 22.23 29.94
C PRO A 110 -7.24 23.04 29.41
N THR A 111 -6.09 22.99 30.07
CA THR A 111 -4.85 23.60 29.57
C THR A 111 -4.19 22.78 28.46
N PHE A 112 -4.57 21.51 28.33
CA PHE A 112 -4.06 20.61 27.30
C PHE A 112 -5.09 20.39 26.19
N ARG A 113 -4.63 19.78 25.09
CA ARG A 113 -5.51 19.43 23.97
C ARG A 113 -6.56 18.41 24.44
N PRO A 114 -7.86 18.63 24.14
CA PRO A 114 -8.88 17.63 24.40
C PRO A 114 -8.72 16.40 23.49
N THR A 115 -9.46 15.35 23.83
CA THR A 115 -9.59 14.16 22.97
C THR A 115 -10.24 14.54 21.64
N LEU A 116 -9.58 14.20 20.53
CA LEU A 116 -10.12 14.40 19.19
C LEU A 116 -10.67 13.09 18.65
N THR A 117 -11.81 13.16 17.96
CA THR A 117 -12.39 12.00 17.26
C THR A 117 -12.60 12.38 15.81
N HIS A 118 -11.92 11.66 14.93
CA HIS A 118 -11.93 11.89 13.49
C HIS A 118 -12.74 10.80 12.80
N GLN A 119 -13.64 11.20 11.89
CA GLN A 119 -14.36 10.25 11.05
C GLN A 119 -13.43 9.67 9.99
N CYS A 120 -13.58 8.37 9.72
CA CYS A 120 -12.73 7.65 8.79
C CYS A 120 -13.54 6.79 7.83
N THR A 121 -12.94 6.52 6.68
CA THR A 121 -13.42 5.54 5.70
C THR A 121 -12.37 4.46 5.56
N VAL A 122 -12.79 3.19 5.66
CA VAL A 122 -11.93 2.04 5.34
C VAL A 122 -11.82 1.95 3.82
N THR A 123 -10.59 1.84 3.34
CA THR A 123 -10.25 1.71 1.92
C THR A 123 -9.37 0.49 1.71
N PRO A 124 -9.22 0.03 0.45
CA PRO A 124 -8.13 -0.89 0.11
C PRO A 124 -6.77 -0.36 0.57
N PRO A 125 -5.77 -1.23 0.75
CA PRO A 125 -4.42 -0.83 1.11
C PRO A 125 -3.87 0.26 0.19
N ARG A 126 -3.24 1.27 0.78
CA ARG A 126 -2.59 2.33 0.01
C ARG A 126 -1.41 1.75 -0.76
N SER A 127 -1.48 1.90 -2.08
CA SER A 127 -0.41 1.55 -2.99
C SER A 127 0.84 2.35 -2.66
N ILE A 128 2.00 1.77 -2.95
CA ILE A 128 3.27 2.48 -2.91
C ILE A 128 3.31 3.69 -3.87
N LEU A 129 2.47 3.70 -4.90
CA LEU A 129 2.31 4.85 -5.81
C LEU A 129 1.59 6.04 -5.17
N SER A 130 0.77 5.79 -4.15
CA SER A 130 0.09 6.85 -3.41
C SER A 130 0.99 7.52 -2.36
N PHE A 131 2.29 7.23 -2.38
CA PHE A 131 3.23 7.80 -1.43
C PHE A 131 3.38 9.31 -1.66
N TRP A 132 2.96 10.09 -0.64
CA TRP A 132 2.86 11.55 -0.67
C TRP A 132 1.87 12.11 -1.71
N VAL A 133 0.99 11.26 -2.26
CA VAL A 133 -0.04 11.66 -3.23
C VAL A 133 -1.40 11.22 -2.70
N ARG A 134 -2.35 12.14 -2.61
CA ARG A 134 -3.67 11.84 -2.03
C ARG A 134 -4.59 11.09 -2.97
N ASP A 135 -4.42 11.32 -4.26
CA ASP A 135 -5.29 10.73 -5.26
C ASP A 135 -5.26 9.21 -5.15
N PRO A 136 -6.43 8.57 -5.16
CA PRO A 136 -6.50 7.13 -5.05
C PRO A 136 -5.85 6.52 -6.29
N THR A 137 -4.87 5.64 -6.10
CA THR A 137 -4.55 4.66 -7.13
C THR A 137 -5.63 3.60 -7.13
N LEU A 138 -6.34 3.47 -8.25
CA LEU A 138 -7.50 2.60 -8.31
C LEU A 138 -7.08 1.16 -8.64
N ASN A 139 -6.23 1.00 -9.66
CA ASN A 139 -5.87 -0.31 -10.18
C ASN A 139 -4.34 -0.42 -10.38
N PRO A 140 -3.55 -0.31 -9.30
CA PRO A 140 -2.11 -0.49 -9.39
C PRO A 140 -1.76 -1.89 -9.88
N ILE A 141 -0.88 -1.96 -10.88
CA ILE A 141 -0.28 -3.18 -11.37
C ILE A 141 1.15 -3.20 -10.87
N SER A 142 1.53 -4.27 -10.16
CA SER A 142 2.91 -4.51 -9.77
C SER A 142 3.46 -5.68 -10.56
N VAL A 143 4.67 -5.51 -11.11
CA VAL A 143 5.41 -6.58 -11.77
C VAL A 143 6.75 -6.76 -11.08
N ARG A 144 7.09 -8.02 -10.81
CA ARG A 144 8.38 -8.42 -10.23
C ARG A 144 9.25 -9.00 -11.33
N CYS A 145 10.43 -8.43 -11.52
CA CYS A 145 11.42 -8.95 -12.45
C CYS A 145 12.61 -9.54 -11.70
N GLU A 146 13.18 -10.63 -12.21
CA GLU A 146 14.40 -11.22 -11.67
C GLU A 146 15.60 -10.67 -12.45
N HIS A 147 16.24 -9.62 -11.92
CA HIS A 147 17.41 -8.99 -12.53
C HIS A 147 18.40 -8.54 -11.46
N THR A 148 19.47 -9.32 -11.23
CA THR A 148 20.50 -9.04 -10.21
C THR A 148 19.94 -8.80 -8.80
N GLY A 149 18.73 -9.33 -8.53
CA GLY A 149 17.89 -9.02 -7.36
C GLY A 149 16.42 -8.92 -7.77
N ALA A 150 15.52 -8.92 -6.78
CA ALA A 150 14.10 -8.66 -7.05
C ALA A 150 13.89 -7.16 -7.28
N VAL A 151 13.53 -6.79 -8.51
CA VAL A 151 13.12 -5.43 -8.85
C VAL A 151 11.63 -5.39 -9.11
N TYR A 152 10.99 -4.29 -8.73
CA TYR A 152 9.56 -4.11 -8.92
C TYR A 152 9.31 -2.90 -9.81
N PHE A 153 8.36 -3.02 -10.73
CA PHE A 153 7.69 -1.87 -11.33
C PHE A 153 6.25 -1.87 -10.85
N THR A 154 5.81 -0.77 -10.26
CA THR A 154 4.41 -0.55 -9.94
C THR A 154 3.90 0.59 -10.81
N MET A 155 2.74 0.45 -11.41
CA MET A 155 2.17 1.44 -12.33
C MET A 155 0.66 1.49 -12.22
N ASP A 156 0.07 2.66 -12.43
CA ASP A 156 -1.37 2.84 -12.49
C ASP A 156 -1.73 3.77 -13.64
N ALA A 157 -2.42 3.22 -14.64
CA ALA A 157 -2.78 3.93 -15.85
C ALA A 157 -3.78 5.07 -15.59
N THR A 158 -4.62 4.94 -14.55
CA THR A 158 -5.62 5.97 -14.24
C THR A 158 -4.99 7.20 -13.60
N SER A 159 -4.13 7.02 -12.60
CA SER A 159 -3.37 8.12 -12.00
C SER A 159 -2.16 8.56 -12.83
N LYS A 160 -1.83 7.83 -13.91
CA LYS A 160 -0.63 8.02 -14.75
C LYS A 160 0.68 7.98 -13.98
N THR A 161 0.72 7.28 -12.85
CA THR A 161 1.92 7.20 -12.01
C THR A 161 2.63 5.86 -12.19
N ALA A 162 3.96 5.89 -12.08
CA ALA A 162 4.78 4.70 -12.04
C ALA A 162 5.95 4.84 -11.05
N LEU A 163 6.40 3.69 -10.55
CA LEU A 163 7.52 3.58 -9.64
C LEU A 163 8.33 2.34 -10.00
N TYR A 164 9.64 2.50 -10.11
CA TYR A 164 10.58 1.40 -10.16
C TYR A 164 11.34 1.33 -8.84
N GLU A 165 11.47 0.13 -8.28
CA GLU A 165 12.16 -0.10 -7.01
C GLU A 165 13.20 -1.21 -7.18
N ARG A 166 14.44 -0.91 -6.78
CA ARG A 166 15.49 -1.93 -6.63
C ARG A 166 15.45 -2.53 -5.23
N GLY A 167 14.47 -3.40 -5.00
CA GLY A 167 14.39 -4.29 -3.83
C GLY A 167 15.01 -3.75 -2.53
N ARG A 168 15.96 -4.51 -1.95
CA ARG A 168 16.60 -4.23 -0.66
C ARG A 168 17.37 -2.90 -0.56
N GLU A 169 17.67 -2.24 -1.68
CA GLU A 169 18.46 -1.01 -1.70
C GLU A 169 17.61 0.25 -1.45
N GLY A 170 16.28 0.14 -1.48
CA GLY A 170 15.36 1.25 -1.18
C GLY A 170 15.43 2.43 -2.16
N ARG A 171 16.20 2.33 -3.25
CA ARG A 171 16.22 3.33 -4.31
C ARG A 171 15.02 3.15 -5.22
N GLY A 172 14.08 4.09 -5.10
CA GLY A 172 12.92 4.23 -5.95
C GLY A 172 13.14 5.29 -7.04
N PHE A 173 12.76 5.00 -8.27
CA PHE A 173 12.74 5.95 -9.37
C PHE A 173 11.30 6.16 -9.80
N ARG A 174 10.82 7.41 -9.68
CA ARG A 174 9.48 7.78 -10.13
C ARG A 174 9.43 7.91 -11.64
N GLY A 175 8.27 7.63 -12.19
CA GLY A 175 7.96 7.84 -13.60
C GLY A 175 6.47 7.96 -13.82
N GLU A 176 6.09 7.94 -15.08
CA GLU A 176 4.72 8.19 -15.52
C GLU A 176 4.27 7.15 -16.53
N VAL A 177 2.98 6.81 -16.51
CA VAL A 177 2.37 6.00 -17.57
C VAL A 177 2.03 6.93 -18.73
N THR A 178 2.64 6.70 -19.88
CA THR A 178 2.43 7.51 -21.09
C THR A 178 1.38 6.90 -22.01
N ASP A 179 1.24 5.58 -21.99
CA ASP A 179 0.24 4.84 -22.76
C ASP A 179 -0.11 3.51 -22.07
N ALA A 180 -1.35 3.07 -22.17
CA ALA A 180 -1.82 1.84 -21.54
C ALA A 180 -2.89 1.16 -22.40
N GLY A 181 -2.51 0.02 -22.98
CA GLY A 181 -3.39 -0.89 -23.68
C GLY A 181 -3.69 -2.16 -22.89
N GLN A 182 -4.45 -3.07 -23.51
CA GLN A 182 -4.79 -4.37 -22.93
C GLN A 182 -3.56 -5.26 -22.72
N ASP A 183 -2.64 -5.29 -23.68
CA ASP A 183 -1.43 -6.11 -23.59
C ASP A 183 -0.23 -5.34 -23.03
N GLU A 184 -0.03 -4.10 -23.49
CA GLU A 184 1.17 -3.32 -23.16
C GLU A 184 0.86 -2.08 -22.32
N VAL A 185 1.80 -1.73 -21.44
CA VAL A 185 1.82 -0.45 -20.72
C VAL A 185 3.17 0.22 -20.97
N THR A 186 3.15 1.43 -21.50
CA THR A 186 4.35 2.23 -21.75
C THR A 186 4.53 3.25 -20.63
N LEU A 187 5.75 3.32 -20.12
CA LEU A 187 6.17 4.20 -19.05
C LEU A 187 7.30 5.12 -19.53
N SER A 188 7.33 6.34 -18.99
CA SER A 188 8.49 7.23 -18.99
C SER A 188 9.13 7.18 -17.61
N MET A 189 10.31 6.56 -17.49
CA MET A 189 11.01 6.41 -16.22
C MET A 189 12.30 7.22 -16.26
N ASN A 190 12.60 7.96 -15.19
CA ASN A 190 13.84 8.72 -15.10
C ASN A 190 14.89 7.95 -14.29
N PHE A 191 15.86 7.33 -14.97
CA PHE A 191 17.03 6.68 -14.37
C PHE A 191 18.26 7.56 -14.59
N ASP A 192 18.26 8.76 -13.99
CA ASP A 192 19.17 9.89 -14.29
C ASP A 192 18.94 10.54 -15.67
N VAL A 193 18.48 9.77 -16.65
CA VAL A 193 17.96 10.25 -17.94
C VAL A 193 16.59 9.59 -18.20
N PRO A 194 15.60 10.33 -18.76
CA PRO A 194 14.34 9.74 -19.17
C PRO A 194 14.52 8.60 -20.16
N ARG A 195 13.92 7.44 -19.86
CA ARG A 195 13.92 6.25 -20.71
C ARG A 195 12.51 5.71 -20.87
N ARG A 196 12.20 5.24 -22.08
CA ARG A 196 10.97 4.51 -22.35
C ARG A 196 11.09 3.10 -21.78
N VAL A 197 10.08 2.69 -21.02
CA VAL A 197 9.94 1.33 -20.50
C VAL A 197 8.61 0.77 -20.96
N VAL A 198 8.58 -0.49 -21.37
CA VAL A 198 7.36 -1.17 -21.85
C VAL A 198 7.17 -2.46 -21.06
N TRP A 199 6.03 -2.58 -20.38
CA TRP A 199 5.54 -3.84 -19.83
C TRP A 199 4.67 -4.53 -20.88
N SER A 200 4.94 -5.80 -21.20
CA SER A 200 4.07 -6.64 -22.02
C SER A 200 3.55 -7.82 -21.20
N ARG A 201 2.22 -7.89 -21.06
CA ARG A 201 1.53 -8.93 -20.29
C ARG A 201 1.66 -10.29 -20.97
N SER A 202 1.40 -10.36 -22.27
CA SER A 202 1.46 -11.60 -23.06
C SER A 202 2.86 -12.23 -23.05
N ARG A 203 3.90 -11.40 -23.09
CA ARG A 203 5.30 -11.86 -23.10
C ARG A 203 5.90 -11.98 -21.71
N GLN A 204 5.22 -11.46 -20.70
CA GLN A 204 5.73 -11.40 -19.33
C GLN A 204 7.11 -10.72 -19.27
N THR A 205 7.28 -9.63 -20.01
CA THR A 205 8.57 -8.92 -20.10
C THR A 205 8.47 -7.42 -19.85
N ILE A 206 9.47 -6.89 -19.15
CA ILE A 206 9.80 -5.46 -19.19
C ILE A 206 10.91 -5.24 -20.21
N THR A 207 10.68 -4.30 -21.12
CA THR A 207 11.70 -3.75 -22.01
C THR A 207 12.07 -2.35 -21.54
N ILE A 208 13.36 -2.08 -21.36
CA ILE A 208 13.92 -0.75 -21.10
C ILE A 208 14.67 -0.33 -22.35
N GLU A 209 14.15 0.66 -23.08
CA GLU A 209 14.73 1.10 -24.36
C GLU A 209 16.07 1.81 -24.16
N GLY A 210 17.04 1.50 -25.02
CA GLY A 210 18.40 2.05 -25.00
C GLY A 210 18.45 3.56 -25.27
N ILE A 211 19.65 4.13 -25.17
CA ILE A 211 19.91 5.49 -25.69
C ILE A 211 20.75 5.34 -26.95
N ASP A 212 20.25 5.89 -28.06
CA ASP A 212 20.93 5.81 -29.35
C ASP A 212 22.34 6.40 -29.27
N GLY A 213 23.33 5.64 -29.74
CA GLY A 213 24.74 6.03 -29.71
C GLY A 213 25.44 5.84 -28.35
N ASP A 214 24.75 5.37 -27.31
CA ASP A 214 25.35 5.11 -26.00
C ASP A 214 25.45 3.61 -25.68
N ALA A 215 26.63 3.04 -25.93
CA ALA A 215 26.92 1.63 -25.65
C ALA A 215 26.86 1.24 -24.17
N SER A 216 26.95 2.20 -23.23
CA SER A 216 26.85 1.94 -21.79
C SER A 216 25.40 1.75 -21.32
N ARG A 217 24.42 2.18 -22.13
CA ARG A 217 22.98 2.11 -21.81
C ARG A 217 22.21 1.41 -22.94
N PRO A 218 22.47 0.12 -23.18
CA PRO A 218 21.79 -0.64 -24.22
C PRO A 218 20.32 -0.86 -23.90
N ARG A 219 19.58 -1.34 -24.90
CA ARG A 219 18.23 -1.88 -24.73
C ARG A 219 18.30 -3.16 -23.89
N THR A 220 17.47 -3.23 -22.86
CA THR A 220 17.41 -4.38 -21.94
C THR A 220 16.02 -4.99 -21.96
N VAL A 221 15.94 -6.32 -22.02
CA VAL A 221 14.68 -7.06 -21.89
C VAL A 221 14.82 -8.02 -20.71
N VAL A 222 13.84 -8.01 -19.82
CA VAL A 222 13.84 -8.78 -18.58
C VAL A 222 12.52 -9.53 -18.44
N GLN A 223 12.59 -10.79 -17.99
CA GLN A 223 11.43 -11.58 -17.63
C GLN A 223 10.87 -11.12 -16.28
N CYS A 224 9.56 -10.92 -16.23
CA CYS A 224 8.85 -10.45 -15.04
C CYS A 224 7.50 -11.14 -14.91
N GLN A 225 6.94 -11.14 -13.71
CA GLN A 225 5.62 -11.69 -13.45
C GLN A 225 4.78 -10.65 -12.74
N GLU A 226 3.48 -10.64 -13.01
CA GLU A 226 2.55 -9.85 -12.20
C GLU A 226 2.59 -10.37 -10.76
N ALA A 227 2.68 -9.43 -9.83
CA ALA A 227 2.70 -9.66 -8.40
C ALA A 227 1.50 -8.93 -7.78
N PRO A 228 1.08 -9.31 -6.57
CA PRO A 228 0.11 -8.53 -5.83
C PRO A 228 0.53 -7.05 -5.75
N PRO A 229 -0.43 -6.10 -5.83
CA PRO A 229 -0.13 -4.69 -5.74
C PRO A 229 0.73 -4.37 -4.50
N ARG A 230 1.85 -3.71 -4.75
CA ARG A 230 2.78 -3.27 -3.72
C ARG A 230 2.13 -2.18 -2.88
N THR A 231 2.18 -2.33 -1.57
CA THR A 231 1.66 -1.31 -0.65
C THR A 231 2.80 -0.49 -0.05
N MET A 232 2.45 0.60 0.62
CA MET A 232 3.43 1.34 1.41
C MET A 232 4.06 0.52 2.54
N MET A 233 3.40 -0.54 3.02
CA MET A 233 3.90 -1.38 4.10
C MET A 233 5.24 -2.03 3.72
N GLU A 234 5.41 -2.45 2.47
CA GLU A 234 6.64 -3.07 1.99
C GLU A 234 7.83 -2.11 1.92
N PHE A 235 7.60 -0.80 1.78
CA PHE A 235 8.67 0.20 1.83
C PHE A 235 9.19 0.39 3.26
N TYR A 236 8.31 0.29 4.24
CA TYR A 236 8.61 0.56 5.65
C TYR A 236 8.89 -0.69 6.50
N ARG A 237 8.68 -1.91 5.98
CA ARG A 237 8.93 -3.19 6.67
C ARG A 237 10.41 -3.49 6.97
N ALA A 238 11.37 -2.72 6.46
CA ALA A 238 12.77 -2.90 6.83
C ALA A 238 13.08 -2.16 8.14
N PRO A 239 13.88 -2.73 9.07
CA PRO A 239 14.31 -1.97 10.24
C PRO A 239 15.10 -0.78 9.75
N GLN A 240 14.65 0.43 10.09
CA GLN A 240 15.51 1.61 10.03
C GLN A 240 16.66 1.32 10.99
N ARG A 241 17.84 1.06 10.41
CA ARG A 241 19.08 0.83 11.15
C ARG A 241 19.51 2.10 11.88
#